data_AF-A0AAU3ZN18-F1
#
_entry.id   AF-A0AAU3ZN18-F1
#
_cell.length_a   1.000
_cell.length_b   1.000
_cell.length_c   1.000
_cell.angle_alpha   90.00
_cell.angle_beta   90.00
_cell.angle_gamma   90.00
#
_symmetry.space_group_name_H-M   'P 1'
#
loop_
_entity.id
_entity.type
_entity.pdbx_description
1 polymer ?
#
loop_
_entity_poly.entity_id
_entity_poly.type
_entity_poly.pdbx_seq_one_letter_code
_entity_poly.pdbx_strand_id
1 'polypeptide(L)' 'MVSLRKRVPVVAEGEVQLHHDGFPEEVTAAFAAKYAWDVTVPDRPDGGRVLLQVPVRRWLLCGAAQ' A
#
# COMPACT_ATOMS: atom_id res chain seq x y z
N MET A 1 13.51 14.83 25.31
CA MET A 1 13.82 13.40 25.18
C MET A 1 13.03 12.85 24.00
N VAL A 2 13.64 12.75 22.83
CA VAL A 2 12.99 12.21 21.62
C VAL A 2 13.07 10.69 21.72
N SER A 3 11.91 10.03 21.87
CA SER A 3 11.84 8.57 21.77
C SER A 3 12.21 8.15 20.35
N LEU A 4 13.38 7.54 20.15
CA LEU A 4 13.69 6.85 18.89
C LEU A 4 12.70 5.67 18.74
N ARG A 5 11.62 5.86 17.98
CA ARG A 5 10.80 4.72 17.56
C ARG A 5 11.62 3.90 16.57
N LYS A 6 12.25 2.83 17.05
CA LYS A 6 12.95 1.85 16.22
C LYS A 6 11.94 1.25 15.24
N ARG A 7 12.23 1.34 13.94
CA ARG A 7 11.44 0.63 12.92
C ARG A 7 11.67 -0.86 13.13
N VAL A 8 10.59 -1.60 13.31
CA VAL A 8 10.60 -3.06 13.43
C VAL A 8 9.87 -3.66 12.23
N PRO A 9 10.30 -4.82 11.72
CA PRO A 9 9.59 -5.46 10.62
C PRO A 9 8.22 -5.92 11.13
N VAL A 10 7.22 -5.79 10.25
CA VAL A 10 5.86 -6.25 10.48
C VAL A 10 5.42 -7.11 9.30
N VAL A 11 4.65 -8.15 9.57
CA VAL A 11 4.04 -9.01 8.55
C VAL A 11 2.55 -9.10 8.83
N ALA A 12 1.75 -8.90 7.79
CA ALA A 12 0.31 -9.06 7.83
C ALA A 12 -0.14 -9.98 6.69
N GLU A 13 -1.24 -10.68 6.92
CA GLU A 13 -1.92 -11.48 5.90
C GLU A 13 -3.35 -10.98 5.68
N GLY A 14 -3.82 -11.13 4.44
CA GLY A 14 -5.13 -10.74 3.97
C GLY A 14 -5.38 -11.32 2.59
N GLU A 15 -6.64 -11.38 2.17
CA GLU A 15 -7.02 -11.80 0.83
C GLU A 15 -7.04 -10.59 -0.09
N VAL A 16 -6.42 -10.68 -1.26
CA VAL A 16 -6.26 -9.52 -2.14
C VAL A 16 -7.57 -9.20 -2.85
N GLN A 17 -7.90 -7.91 -2.92
CA GLN A 17 -8.94 -7.35 -3.76
C GLN A 17 -8.28 -6.56 -4.89
N LEU A 18 -8.71 -6.82 -6.12
CA LEU A 18 -8.19 -6.14 -7.31
C LEU A 18 -9.15 -5.03 -7.72
N HIS A 19 -8.61 -3.83 -7.89
CA HIS A 19 -9.30 -2.74 -8.55
C HIS A 19 -8.61 -2.49 -9.89
N HIS A 20 -9.35 -2.69 -10.98
CA HIS A 20 -8.84 -2.50 -12.35
C HIS A 20 -9.03 -1.05 -12.83
N ASP A 21 -10.00 -0.35 -12.25
CA ASP A 21 -10.32 1.05 -12.47
C ASP A 21 -10.88 1.64 -11.15
N GLY A 22 -11.31 2.92 -11.18
CA GLY A 22 -12.05 3.53 -10.08
C GLY A 22 -11.31 3.50 -8.73
N PHE A 23 -10.00 3.75 -8.73
CA PHE A 23 -9.20 3.68 -7.50
C PHE A 23 -9.72 4.67 -6.45
N PRO A 24 -9.80 4.27 -5.16
CA PRO A 24 -10.28 5.15 -4.10
C PRO A 24 -9.45 6.43 -4.00
N GLU A 25 -10.13 7.59 -3.90
CA GLU A 25 -9.49 8.91 -3.93
C GLU A 25 -8.47 9.08 -2.80
N GLU A 26 -8.78 8.57 -1.61
CA GLU A 26 -7.87 8.64 -0.47
C GLU A 26 -6.56 7.87 -0.71
N VAL A 27 -6.62 6.79 -1.50
CA VAL A 27 -5.44 6.00 -1.86
C VAL A 27 -4.62 6.71 -2.91
N THR A 28 -5.24 7.24 -3.97
CA THR A 28 -4.51 7.97 -5.02
C THR A 28 -3.86 9.24 -4.47
N ALA A 29 -4.55 9.98 -3.59
CA ALA A 29 -4.00 11.12 -2.88
C ALA A 29 -2.80 10.75 -2.00
N ALA A 30 -2.84 9.60 -1.30
CA ALA A 30 -1.72 9.14 -0.49
C ALA A 30 -0.48 8.78 -1.34
N PHE A 31 -0.67 8.17 -2.51
CA PHE A 31 0.44 7.92 -3.44
C PHE A 31 1.05 9.23 -3.95
N ALA A 32 0.23 10.20 -4.36
CA ALA A 32 0.70 11.51 -4.80
C ALA A 32 1.51 12.21 -3.70
N ALA A 33 1.00 12.23 -2.47
CA ALA A 33 1.69 12.87 -1.34
C ALA A 33 3.02 12.18 -0.97
N LYS A 34 3.06 10.85 -1.00
CA LYS A 34 4.23 10.09 -0.53
C LYS A 34 5.32 9.94 -1.59
N TYR A 35 4.93 9.81 -2.86
CA TYR A 35 5.82 9.45 -3.96
C TYR A 35 5.85 10.48 -5.09
N ALA A 36 5.09 11.57 -5.00
CA ALA A 36 4.89 12.53 -6.10
C ALA A 36 4.41 11.85 -7.39
N TRP A 37 3.57 10.81 -7.25
CA TRP A 37 3.13 9.98 -8.35
C TRP A 37 1.60 9.92 -8.43
N ASP A 38 1.05 10.38 -9.56
CA ASP A 38 -0.35 10.16 -9.92
C ASP A 38 -0.54 8.78 -10.55
N VAL A 39 -1.08 7.86 -9.76
CA VAL A 39 -1.34 6.48 -10.15
C VAL A 39 -2.51 6.33 -11.14
N THR A 40 -3.31 7.37 -11.35
CA THR A 40 -4.45 7.34 -12.29
C THR A 40 -4.02 7.61 -13.73
N VAL A 41 -2.85 8.22 -13.94
CA VAL A 41 -2.30 8.48 -15.27
C VAL A 41 -1.67 7.18 -15.82
N PRO A 42 -2.12 6.69 -17.00
CA PRO A 42 -1.51 5.51 -17.62
C PRO A 42 -0.03 5.74 -17.97
N ASP A 43 0.81 4.73 -17.75
CA ASP A 43 2.25 4.81 -18.07
C ASP A 43 2.55 4.49 -19.54
N ARG A 44 1.61 3.81 -20.21
CA ARG A 44 1.70 3.41 -21.63
C ARG A 44 0.31 3.51 -22.27
N PRO A 45 0.22 3.73 -23.59
CA PRO A 45 -1.06 3.85 -24.30
C PRO A 45 -2.03 2.68 -24.06
N ASP A 46 -1.50 1.45 -24.00
CA ASP A 46 -2.27 0.22 -23.75
C ASP A 46 -1.99 -0.40 -22.36
N GLY A 47 -1.25 0.33 -21.51
CA GLY A 47 -0.80 -0.16 -20.22
C GLY A 47 -1.81 0.15 -19.12
N GLY A 48 -2.55 -0.86 -18.68
CA GLY A 48 -3.37 -0.76 -17.46
C GLY A 48 -2.53 -0.79 -16.19
N ARG A 49 -3.06 -0.20 -15.12
CA ARG A 49 -2.58 -0.41 -13.74
C ARG A 49 -3.66 -1.14 -12.96
N VAL A 50 -3.26 -1.92 -11.97
CA VAL A 50 -4.19 -2.58 -11.04
C VAL A 50 -3.78 -2.20 -9.64
N LEU A 51 -4.74 -1.74 -8.83
CA LEU A 51 -4.54 -1.52 -7.41
C LEU A 51 -4.86 -2.84 -6.69
N LEU A 52 -3.86 -3.38 -5.99
CA LEU A 52 -4.01 -4.52 -5.10
C LEU A 52 -4.26 -4.00 -3.69
N GLN A 53 -5.48 -4.16 -3.20
CA GLN A 53 -5.83 -3.88 -1.81
C GLN A 53 -5.74 -5.17 -1.00
N VAL A 54 -5.03 -5.14 0.12
CA VAL A 54 -4.93 -6.27 1.05
C VAL A 54 -5.60 -5.87 2.37
N PRO A 55 -6.90 -6.15 2.57
CA PRO A 55 -7.54 -5.99 3.86
C PRO A 55 -6.87 -6.92 4.88
N VAL A 56 -6.20 -6.34 5.88
CA VAL A 56 -5.46 -7.11 6.88
C VAL A 56 -6.43 -7.94 7.72
N ARG A 57 -6.29 -9.26 7.65
CA ARG A 57 -7.03 -10.22 8.48
C ARG A 57 -6.28 -10.55 9.75
N ARG A 58 -4.94 -10.67 9.67
CA ARG A 58 -4.10 -11.02 10.83
C ARG A 58 -2.70 -10.42 10.70
N TRP A 59 -2.12 -10.04 11.83
CA TRP A 59 -0.70 -9.70 11.96
C TRP A 59 0.08 -10.95 12.39
N LEU A 60 1.11 -11.31 11.62
CA LEU A 60 1.92 -12.52 11.80
C LEU A 60 3.27 -12.22 12.48
N LEU A 61 3.80 -11.00 12.31
CA LEU A 61 5.05 -10.56 12.92
C LEU A 61 4.94 -9.09 13.31
N CYS A 62 5.45 -8.75 14.49
CA CYS A 62 5.72 -7.37 14.93
C CYS A 62 7.04 -7.35 15.74
N GLY A 63 8.19 -7.29 15.07
CA GLY A 63 9.50 -7.39 15.75
C GLY A 63 10.38 -8.53 15.25
N ALA A 64 10.95 -9.31 16.17
CA ALA A 64 11.82 -10.42 15.81
C ALA A 64 11.01 -11.70 15.52
N ALA A 65 11.41 -12.45 14.50
CA ALA A 65 10.96 -13.82 14.30
C ALA A 65 11.53 -14.71 15.40
N GLN A 66 10.79 -15.74 15.80
CA GLN A 66 11.13 -16.66 16.88
C GLN A 66 11.84 -17.91 16.35
#